data_AF-A0A850KK98-F1
#
_entry.id   AF-A0A850KK98-F1
#
_cell.length_a   1.000
_cell.length_b   1.000
_cell.length_c   1.000
_cell.angle_alpha   90.00
_cell.angle_beta   90.00
_cell.angle_gamma   90.00
#
_symmetry.space_group_name_H-M   'P 1'
#
loop_
_entity.id
_entity.type
_entity.pdbx_description
1 polymer ?
#
loop_
_entity_poly.entity_id
_entity_poly.type
_entity_poly.pdbx_seq_one_letter_code
_entity_poly.pdbx_strand_id
1 'polypeptide(L)'
;MSKFSYDCSKCAAFCCIALGYEKSDQFPYDKPQNERCKNLNSCDECTIHDQLEDQSYHGCIAFSCHGAGPHLVKCYSKIDWKKNPQLTEEVYDKFHFLRAVFQIADVTCEALKTQNINPKGLAKEFFKMVATRQKIPMISDTKAVNDFTEAWNQKTRDFISRNA
;
A
#
# COMPACT_ATOMS: atom_id res chain seq x y z
N MET A 1 -10.45 14.60 -5.70
CA MET A 1 -10.18 13.37 -4.91
C MET A 1 -8.68 13.20 -4.75
N SER A 2 -8.19 12.91 -3.54
CA SER A 2 -6.77 12.61 -3.31
C SER A 2 -6.37 11.36 -4.11
N LYS A 3 -5.17 11.36 -4.70
CA LYS A 3 -4.65 10.16 -5.37
C LYS A 3 -4.27 9.04 -4.38
N PHE A 4 -4.26 9.33 -3.09
CA PHE A 4 -4.01 8.39 -1.99
C PHE A 4 -5.31 7.80 -1.39
N SER A 5 -6.45 7.99 -2.07
CA SER A 5 -7.70 7.32 -1.69
C SER A 5 -7.56 5.81 -1.86
N TYR A 6 -7.95 5.05 -0.84
CA TYR A 6 -8.18 3.62 -0.97
C TYR A 6 -9.59 3.35 -1.52
N ASP A 7 -9.72 2.28 -2.29
CA ASP A 7 -10.99 1.73 -2.76
C ASP A 7 -10.83 0.21 -2.80
N CYS A 8 -11.24 -0.46 -1.72
CA CYS A 8 -11.04 -1.89 -1.55
C CYS A 8 -11.74 -2.71 -2.65
N SER A 9 -12.84 -2.21 -3.23
CA SER A 9 -13.55 -2.88 -4.33
C SER A 9 -12.72 -2.98 -5.63
N LYS A 10 -11.68 -2.14 -5.75
CA LYS A 10 -10.74 -2.15 -6.89
C LYS A 10 -9.42 -2.85 -6.55
N CYS A 11 -9.33 -3.49 -5.39
CA CYS A 11 -8.14 -4.19 -4.91
C CYS A 11 -8.27 -5.71 -5.14
N ALA A 12 -7.18 -6.46 -4.95
CA ALA A 12 -7.16 -7.92 -4.92
C ALA A 12 -6.94 -8.43 -3.48
N ALA A 13 -7.67 -7.86 -2.51
CA ALA A 13 -7.56 -8.15 -1.07
C ALA A 13 -6.15 -8.12 -0.47
N PHE A 14 -5.23 -7.31 -1.02
CA PHE A 14 -3.83 -7.35 -0.60
C PHE A 14 -3.60 -7.16 0.91
N CYS A 15 -4.33 -6.24 1.56
CA CYS A 15 -4.21 -6.07 3.01
C CYS A 15 -4.74 -7.28 3.81
N CYS A 16 -5.73 -8.00 3.30
CA CYS A 16 -6.31 -9.17 3.95
C CYS A 16 -5.50 -10.45 3.72
N ILE A 17 -4.63 -10.48 2.70
CA ILE A 17 -3.82 -11.64 2.33
C ILE A 17 -2.35 -11.43 2.74
N ALA A 18 -1.70 -10.38 2.24
CA ALA A 18 -0.26 -10.18 2.42
C ALA A 18 0.13 -9.87 3.86
N LEU A 19 -0.66 -9.05 4.58
CA LEU A 19 -0.32 -8.63 5.94
C LEU A 19 -0.66 -9.72 6.95
N GLY A 20 0.29 -10.06 7.81
CA GLY A 20 0.06 -10.91 8.98
C GLY A 20 -0.32 -10.09 10.22
N TYR A 21 -0.91 -10.75 11.19
CA TYR A 21 -1.22 -10.19 12.51
C TYR A 21 -1.23 -11.27 13.58
N GLU A 22 -0.96 -10.87 14.81
CA GLU A 22 -1.01 -11.73 16.00
C GLU A 22 -2.29 -11.44 16.79
N LYS A 23 -2.77 -12.48 17.48
CA LYS A 23 -3.94 -12.40 18.35
C LYS A 23 -3.73 -11.35 19.44
N SER A 24 -4.65 -10.41 19.51
CA SER A 24 -4.57 -9.22 20.36
C SER A 24 -5.96 -8.60 20.56
N ASP A 25 -6.03 -7.44 21.19
CA ASP A 25 -7.22 -6.58 21.19
C ASP A 25 -7.59 -6.07 19.78
N GLN A 26 -6.63 -6.07 18.85
CA GLN A 26 -6.82 -5.64 17.46
C GLN A 26 -7.31 -6.76 16.53
N PHE A 27 -7.02 -8.03 16.87
CA PHE A 27 -7.32 -9.18 16.03
C PHE A 27 -7.68 -10.44 16.86
N PRO A 28 -8.73 -11.20 16.49
CA PRO A 28 -9.20 -12.30 17.32
C PRO A 28 -8.38 -13.59 17.21
N TYR A 29 -7.46 -13.69 16.25
CA TYR A 29 -6.65 -14.88 15.98
C TYR A 29 -5.34 -14.50 15.27
N ASP A 30 -4.35 -15.40 15.31
CA ASP A 30 -3.11 -15.25 14.56
C ASP A 30 -3.34 -15.54 13.07
N LYS A 31 -2.79 -14.70 12.20
CA LYS A 31 -2.76 -14.93 10.76
C LYS A 31 -1.36 -14.64 10.22
N PRO A 32 -0.68 -15.63 9.64
CA PRO A 32 0.60 -15.41 8.97
C PRO A 32 0.51 -14.39 7.82
N GLN A 33 1.67 -13.85 7.45
CA GLN A 33 1.82 -13.08 6.21
C GLN A 33 1.55 -13.99 5.00
N ASN A 34 1.06 -13.40 3.93
CA ASN A 34 0.74 -14.08 2.66
C ASN A 34 -0.32 -15.20 2.77
N GLU A 35 -1.01 -15.31 3.90
CA GLU A 35 -2.15 -16.21 4.10
C GLU A 35 -3.48 -15.46 3.98
N ARG A 36 -4.43 -16.05 3.25
CA ARG A 36 -5.77 -15.49 3.07
C ARG A 36 -6.49 -15.37 4.41
N CYS A 37 -7.04 -14.19 4.71
CA CYS A 37 -7.96 -14.04 5.84
C CYS A 37 -9.17 -14.97 5.68
N LYS A 38 -9.57 -15.64 6.76
CA LYS A 38 -10.68 -16.61 6.78
C LYS A 38 -12.04 -15.99 6.42
N ASN A 39 -12.14 -14.67 6.50
CA ASN A 39 -13.36 -13.92 6.20
C ASN A 39 -13.47 -13.50 4.72
N LEU A 40 -12.49 -13.85 3.87
CA LEU A 40 -12.56 -13.59 2.43
C LEU A 40 -13.40 -14.64 1.72
N ASN A 41 -14.30 -14.20 0.84
CA ASN A 41 -15.00 -15.10 -0.09
C ASN A 41 -14.09 -15.50 -1.29
N SER A 42 -14.64 -16.27 -2.24
CA SER A 42 -13.93 -16.68 -3.46
C SER A 42 -13.61 -15.52 -4.42
N CYS A 43 -14.28 -14.38 -4.26
CA CYS A 43 -14.10 -13.17 -5.05
C CYS A 43 -13.13 -12.16 -4.41
N ASP A 44 -12.42 -12.54 -3.33
CA ASP A 44 -11.51 -11.67 -2.57
C ASP A 44 -12.22 -10.51 -1.85
N GLU A 45 -13.48 -10.68 -1.45
CA GLU A 45 -14.23 -9.69 -0.68
C GLU A 45 -14.35 -10.12 0.78
N CYS A 46 -14.21 -9.17 1.71
CA CYS A 46 -14.41 -9.44 3.14
C CYS A 46 -15.90 -9.55 3.44
N THR A 47 -16.33 -10.72 3.90
CA THR A 47 -17.75 -11.05 4.17
C THR A 47 -18.31 -10.46 5.46
N ILE A 48 -17.46 -9.86 6.29
CA ILE A 48 -17.83 -9.24 7.58
C ILE A 48 -17.40 -7.77 7.65
N HIS A 49 -17.17 -7.10 6.51
CA HIS A 49 -16.55 -5.77 6.50
C HIS A 49 -17.36 -4.73 7.28
N ASP A 50 -18.68 -4.83 7.23
CA ASP A 50 -19.66 -4.04 7.97
C ASP A 50 -19.82 -4.44 9.44
N GLN A 51 -19.18 -5.54 9.85
CA GLN A 51 -19.25 -6.13 11.20
C GLN A 51 -17.88 -6.22 11.87
N LEU A 52 -16.84 -5.57 11.32
CA LEU A 52 -15.47 -5.68 11.83
C LEU A 52 -15.36 -5.27 13.30
N GLU A 53 -16.14 -4.27 13.74
CA GLU A 53 -16.13 -3.78 15.11
C GLU A 53 -16.71 -4.84 16.06
N ASP A 54 -17.91 -5.34 15.76
CA ASP A 54 -18.58 -6.38 16.53
C ASP A 54 -17.79 -7.70 16.60
N GLN A 55 -16.94 -7.96 15.60
CA GLN A 55 -16.13 -9.16 15.47
C GLN A 55 -14.68 -8.98 15.97
N SER A 56 -14.36 -7.86 16.65
CA SER A 56 -13.04 -7.56 17.23
C SER A 56 -11.88 -7.45 16.22
N TYR A 57 -12.15 -6.90 15.03
CA TYR A 57 -11.14 -6.60 14.00
C TYR A 57 -10.79 -5.09 13.98
N HIS A 58 -10.53 -4.51 15.15
CA HIS A 58 -10.14 -3.09 15.28
C HIS A 58 -8.92 -2.74 14.43
N GLY A 59 -7.98 -3.68 14.29
CA GLY A 59 -6.81 -3.49 13.44
C GLY A 59 -7.15 -3.35 11.96
N CYS A 60 -8.22 -4.00 11.47
CA CYS A 60 -8.71 -3.79 10.10
C CYS A 60 -9.37 -2.42 9.93
N ILE A 61 -10.06 -1.91 10.95
CA ILE A 61 -10.74 -0.61 10.92
C ILE A 61 -9.73 0.54 10.94
N ALA A 62 -8.74 0.46 11.82
CA ALA A 62 -7.70 1.49 11.96
C ALA A 62 -6.73 1.52 10.76
N PHE A 63 -6.68 0.45 9.98
CA PHE A 63 -5.70 0.30 8.91
C PHE A 63 -6.11 1.00 7.61
N SER A 64 -5.16 1.70 7.00
CA SER A 64 -5.26 2.21 5.62
C SER A 64 -4.01 1.85 4.82
N CYS A 65 -4.22 1.37 3.59
CA CYS A 65 -3.13 1.19 2.62
C CYS A 65 -2.84 2.45 1.78
N HIS A 66 -3.57 3.55 2.03
CA HIS A 66 -3.40 4.83 1.32
C HIS A 66 -3.51 4.72 -0.21
N GLY A 67 -4.26 3.74 -0.72
CA GLY A 67 -4.43 3.48 -2.15
C GLY A 67 -3.39 2.57 -2.81
N ALA A 68 -2.42 2.04 -2.05
CA ALA A 68 -1.39 1.14 -2.56
C ALA A 68 -1.95 -0.12 -3.24
N GLY A 69 -3.01 -0.70 -2.70
CA GLY A 69 -3.60 -1.94 -3.22
C GLY A 69 -4.18 -1.79 -4.64
N PRO A 70 -5.16 -0.90 -4.86
CA PRO A 70 -5.70 -0.64 -6.20
C PRO A 70 -4.64 -0.13 -7.20
N HIS A 71 -3.62 0.58 -6.73
CA HIS A 71 -2.50 0.98 -7.56
C HIS A 71 -1.70 -0.24 -8.06
N LEU A 72 -1.40 -1.18 -7.17
CA LEU A 72 -0.69 -2.41 -7.53
C LEU A 72 -1.47 -3.29 -8.49
N VAL A 73 -2.80 -3.41 -8.32
CA VAL A 73 -3.67 -4.12 -9.28
C VAL A 73 -3.49 -3.57 -10.69
N LYS A 74 -3.44 -2.24 -10.86
CA LYS A 74 -3.23 -1.61 -12.17
C LYS A 74 -1.87 -1.96 -12.76
N CYS A 75 -0.81 -1.95 -11.95
CA CYS A 75 0.55 -2.30 -12.38
C CYS A 75 0.69 -3.76 -12.85
N TYR A 76 -0.19 -4.65 -12.39
CA TYR A 76 -0.23 -6.08 -12.75
C TYR A 76 -1.38 -6.47 -13.69
N SER A 77 -2.19 -5.51 -14.16
CA SER A 77 -3.42 -5.76 -14.95
C SER A 77 -3.26 -6.60 -16.23
N LYS A 78 -2.04 -6.70 -16.77
CA LYS A 78 -1.74 -7.47 -18.00
C LYS A 78 -1.12 -8.84 -17.73
N ILE A 79 -1.02 -9.26 -16.47
CA ILE A 79 -0.31 -10.47 -16.06
C ILE A 79 -1.22 -11.28 -15.13
N ASP A 80 -1.42 -12.56 -15.42
CA ASP A 80 -2.12 -13.48 -14.52
C ASP A 80 -1.15 -13.99 -13.43
N TRP A 81 -0.83 -13.10 -12.48
CA TRP A 81 0.14 -13.38 -11.42
C TRP A 81 -0.37 -14.42 -10.41
N LYS A 82 -1.69 -14.52 -10.20
CA LYS A 82 -2.31 -15.44 -9.24
C LYS A 82 -2.07 -16.92 -9.57
N LYS A 83 -1.81 -17.25 -10.84
CA LYS A 83 -1.51 -18.63 -11.29
C LYS A 83 -0.03 -18.98 -11.25
N ASN A 84 0.83 -18.04 -10.89
CA ASN A 84 2.27 -18.23 -10.86
C ASN A 84 2.80 -17.94 -9.44
N PRO A 85 3.27 -18.96 -8.69
CA PRO A 85 3.74 -18.78 -7.32
C PRO A 85 4.84 -17.72 -7.17
N GLN A 86 5.82 -17.70 -8.08
CA GLN A 86 6.92 -16.72 -8.04
C GLN A 86 6.41 -15.29 -8.25
N LEU A 87 5.45 -15.09 -9.15
CA LEU A 87 4.84 -13.78 -9.36
C LEU A 87 3.92 -13.37 -8.20
N THR A 88 3.29 -14.34 -7.53
CA THR A 88 2.45 -14.07 -6.35
C THR A 88 3.29 -13.57 -5.18
N GLU A 89 4.43 -14.22 -4.92
CA GLU A 89 5.40 -13.76 -3.91
C GLU A 89 5.92 -12.35 -4.23
N GLU A 90 6.33 -12.11 -5.47
CA GLU A 90 6.77 -10.78 -5.93
C GLU A 90 5.70 -9.70 -5.69
N VAL A 91 4.42 -10.01 -5.98
CA VAL A 91 3.31 -9.07 -5.80
C VAL A 91 3.15 -8.69 -4.33
N TYR A 92 3.21 -9.65 -3.41
CA TYR A 92 3.07 -9.35 -1.99
C TYR A 92 4.26 -8.57 -1.44
N ASP A 93 5.48 -8.91 -1.85
CA ASP A 93 6.68 -8.15 -1.49
C ASP A 93 6.61 -6.69 -1.97
N LYS A 94 6.17 -6.47 -3.21
CA LYS A 94 5.95 -5.13 -3.74
C LYS A 94 4.79 -4.41 -3.03
N PHE A 95 3.76 -5.12 -2.59
CA PHE A 95 2.68 -4.53 -1.80
C PHE A 95 3.17 -4.02 -0.45
N HIS A 96 4.00 -4.80 0.26
CA HIS A 96 4.61 -4.37 1.52
C HIS A 96 5.41 -3.07 1.36
N PHE A 97 6.21 -2.99 0.29
CA PHE A 97 6.94 -1.79 -0.08
C PHE A 97 5.99 -0.62 -0.40
N LEU A 98 5.04 -0.82 -1.32
CA LEU A 98 4.12 0.23 -1.75
C LEU A 98 3.31 0.80 -0.60
N ARG A 99 2.79 -0.05 0.29
CA ARG A 99 2.04 0.39 1.47
C ARG A 99 2.82 1.41 2.29
N ALA A 100 4.11 1.12 2.56
CA ALA A 100 4.96 2.00 3.35
C ALA A 100 5.21 3.34 2.62
N VAL A 101 5.61 3.30 1.35
CA VAL A 101 5.95 4.54 0.62
C VAL A 101 4.72 5.39 0.27
N PHE A 102 3.55 4.78 0.06
CA PHE A 102 2.29 5.52 -0.11
C PHE A 102 1.91 6.27 1.17
N GLN A 103 2.03 5.64 2.34
CA GLN A 103 1.80 6.31 3.62
C GLN A 103 2.77 7.49 3.82
N ILE A 104 4.06 7.29 3.59
CA ILE A 104 5.07 8.35 3.71
C ILE A 104 4.77 9.51 2.76
N ALA A 105 4.43 9.21 1.51
CA ALA A 105 4.12 10.23 0.51
C ALA A 105 2.84 11.00 0.83
N ASP A 106 1.79 10.31 1.31
CA ASP A 106 0.55 10.96 1.71
C ASP A 106 0.76 11.87 2.92
N VAL A 107 1.39 11.37 3.99
CA VAL A 107 1.71 12.17 5.19
C VAL A 107 2.60 13.37 4.84
N THR A 108 3.58 13.21 3.95
CA THR A 108 4.42 14.31 3.47
C THR A 108 3.58 15.35 2.71
N CYS A 109 2.66 14.90 1.85
CA CYS A 109 1.75 15.82 1.14
C CYS A 109 0.83 16.57 2.11
N GLU A 110 0.30 15.91 3.14
CA GLU A 110 -0.52 16.56 4.17
C GLU A 110 0.29 17.56 5.00
N ALA A 111 1.51 17.20 5.42
CA ALA A 111 2.40 18.11 6.14
C ALA A 111 2.77 19.36 5.33
N LEU A 112 2.91 19.26 4.00
CA LEU A 112 3.14 20.43 3.15
C LEU A 112 1.89 21.33 3.10
N LYS A 113 0.69 20.75 3.04
CA LYS A 113 -0.56 21.53 3.04
C LYS A 113 -0.76 22.31 4.33
N THR A 114 -0.38 21.76 5.49
CA THR A 114 -0.45 22.50 6.77
C THR A 114 0.49 23.71 6.80
N GLN A 115 1.52 23.72 5.96
CA GLN A 115 2.43 24.86 5.74
C GLN A 115 2.00 25.75 4.56
N ASN A 116 0.77 25.59 4.04
CA ASN A 116 0.27 26.28 2.85
C ASN A 116 1.08 26.04 1.55
N ILE A 117 1.87 24.96 1.50
CA ILE A 117 2.59 24.54 0.30
C ILE A 117 1.72 23.55 -0.49
N ASN A 118 1.48 23.81 -1.79
CA ASN A 118 0.67 22.93 -2.63
C ASN A 118 1.48 21.70 -3.12
N PRO A 119 1.20 20.47 -2.63
CA PRO A 119 2.04 19.30 -2.92
C PRO A 119 1.75 18.65 -4.28
N LYS A 120 0.90 19.22 -5.14
CA LYS A 120 0.48 18.59 -6.41
C LYS A 120 1.65 18.18 -7.30
N GLY A 121 2.71 18.98 -7.34
CA GLY A 121 3.94 18.69 -8.07
C GLY A 121 4.68 17.47 -7.50
N LEU A 122 4.88 17.45 -6.18
CA LEU A 122 5.54 16.35 -5.47
C LEU A 122 4.76 15.03 -5.60
N ALA A 123 3.44 15.06 -5.41
CA ALA A 123 2.58 13.89 -5.60
C ALA A 123 2.69 13.35 -7.04
N LYS A 124 2.76 14.22 -8.06
CA LYS A 124 2.97 13.79 -9.46
C LYS A 124 4.30 13.06 -9.63
N GLU A 125 5.37 13.52 -8.99
CA GLU A 125 6.68 12.84 -9.01
C GLU A 125 6.63 11.48 -8.32
N PHE A 126 5.98 11.38 -7.15
CA PHE A 126 5.77 10.10 -6.47
C PHE A 126 5.11 9.07 -7.39
N PHE A 127 3.96 9.41 -7.98
CA PHE A 127 3.23 8.48 -8.86
C PHE A 127 4.00 8.10 -10.13
N LYS A 128 4.96 8.92 -10.59
CA LYS A 128 5.86 8.54 -11.69
C LYS A 128 6.90 7.49 -11.26
N MET A 129 7.37 7.57 -10.01
CA MET A 129 8.33 6.62 -9.44
C MET A 129 7.70 5.24 -9.26
N VAL A 130 6.41 5.16 -8.94
CA VAL A 130 5.70 3.87 -8.76
C VAL A 130 4.80 3.49 -9.95
N ALA A 131 4.96 4.13 -11.11
CA ALA A 131 3.99 4.02 -12.22
C ALA A 131 3.85 2.61 -12.84
N THR A 132 4.87 1.78 -12.73
CA THR A 132 4.90 0.45 -13.36
C THR A 132 5.49 -0.59 -12.41
N ARG A 133 5.14 -1.87 -12.64
CA ARG A 133 5.67 -3.02 -11.89
C ARG A 133 7.20 -2.99 -11.74
N GLN A 134 7.93 -2.63 -12.80
CA GLN A 134 9.40 -2.63 -12.83
C GLN A 134 10.00 -1.55 -11.94
N LYS A 135 9.30 -0.44 -11.71
CA LYS A 135 9.80 0.66 -10.88
C LYS A 135 9.50 0.49 -9.39
N ILE A 136 8.72 -0.52 -9.03
CA ILE A 136 8.35 -0.81 -7.64
C ILE A 136 9.32 -1.86 -7.11
N PRO A 137 10.23 -1.53 -6.17
CA PRO A 137 11.05 -2.52 -5.49
C PRO A 137 10.23 -3.61 -4.81
N MET A 138 10.77 -4.83 -4.77
CA MET A 138 10.36 -5.81 -3.76
C MET A 138 10.94 -5.34 -2.41
N ILE A 139 10.17 -5.44 -1.33
CA ILE A 139 10.66 -5.02 0.00
C ILE A 139 11.90 -5.82 0.45
N SER A 140 12.05 -7.05 -0.02
CA SER A 140 13.19 -7.92 0.21
C SER A 140 14.48 -7.47 -0.49
N ASP A 141 14.39 -6.68 -1.57
CA ASP A 141 15.54 -6.10 -2.26
C ASP A 141 15.99 -4.81 -1.56
N THR A 142 16.80 -4.98 -0.52
CA THR A 142 17.29 -3.86 0.31
C THR A 142 18.01 -2.79 -0.51
N LYS A 143 18.75 -3.18 -1.55
CA LYS A 143 19.46 -2.20 -2.39
C LYS A 143 18.45 -1.35 -3.17
N ALA A 144 17.49 -1.97 -3.84
CA ALA A 144 16.47 -1.24 -4.59
C ALA A 144 15.58 -0.37 -3.69
N VAL A 145 15.27 -0.83 -2.48
CA VAL A 145 14.55 -0.04 -1.46
C VAL A 145 15.34 1.20 -1.05
N ASN A 146 16.64 1.07 -0.78
CA ASN A 146 17.51 2.19 -0.43
C ASN A 146 17.64 3.18 -1.59
N ASP A 147 17.86 2.69 -2.82
CA ASP A 147 17.95 3.53 -4.02
C ASP A 147 16.65 4.32 -4.24
N PHE A 148 15.48 3.70 -4.06
CA PHE A 148 14.19 4.40 -4.14
C PHE A 148 14.06 5.45 -3.04
N THR A 149 14.40 5.09 -1.81
CA THR A 149 14.26 5.96 -0.64
C THR A 149 15.11 7.20 -0.78
N GLU A 150 16.37 7.07 -1.21
CA GLU A 150 17.25 8.22 -1.44
C GLU A 150 16.71 9.11 -2.58
N ALA A 151 16.26 8.50 -3.68
CA ALA A 151 15.66 9.25 -4.78
C ALA A 151 14.40 10.02 -4.36
N TRP A 152 13.55 9.43 -3.51
CA TRP A 152 12.35 10.09 -2.97
C TRP A 152 12.70 11.22 -2.02
N ASN A 153 13.64 10.99 -1.11
CA ASN A 153 14.13 11.99 -0.16
C ASN A 153 14.73 13.19 -0.89
N GLN A 154 15.57 12.96 -1.90
CA GLN A 154 16.15 14.03 -2.70
C GLN A 154 15.07 14.85 -3.41
N LYS A 155 14.11 14.20 -4.09
CA LYS A 155 12.99 14.89 -4.74
C LYS A 155 12.15 15.71 -3.77
N THR A 156 11.94 15.21 -2.55
CA THR A 156 11.21 15.92 -1.50
C THR A 156 11.97 17.13 -1.01
N ARG A 157 13.28 17.01 -0.72
CA ARG A 157 14.15 18.13 -0.36
C ARG A 157 14.18 19.21 -1.44
N ASP A 158 14.37 18.81 -2.70
CA ASP A 158 14.37 19.73 -3.85
C ASP A 158 13.01 20.40 -4.05
N PHE A 159 11.90 19.70 -3.74
CA PHE A 159 10.58 20.29 -3.82
C PHE A 159 10.39 21.34 -2.72
N ILE A 160 10.76 21.02 -1.48
CA ILE A 160 10.65 21.95 -0.35
C ILE A 160 11.51 23.19 -0.59
N SER A 161 12.78 23.04 -1.00
CA SER A 161 13.68 24.18 -1.23
C SER A 161 13.22 25.17 -2.31
N ARG A 162 12.35 24.73 -3.23
CA ARG A 162 11.77 25.57 -4.29
C ARG A 162 10.44 26.22 -3.92
N ASN A 163 9.80 25.80 -2.83
CA ASN A 163 8.44 26.21 -2.46
C ASN A 163 8.30 26.69 -1.00
N ALA A 164 9.39 26.66 -0.23
CA ALA A 164 9.54 27.29 1.07
C ALA A 164 10.21 28.66 0.91
#